data_AF-A0A941F4Y2-F1
#
_entry.id   AF-A0A941F4Y2-F1
#
_cell.length_a   1.000
_cell.length_b   1.000
_cell.length_c   1.000
_cell.angle_alpha   90.00
_cell.angle_beta   90.00
_cell.angle_gamma   90.00
#
_symmetry.space_group_name_H-M   'P 1'
#
loop_
_entity.id
_entity.type
_entity.pdbx_description
1 polymer ?
#
loop_
_entity_poly.entity_id
_entity_poly.type
_entity_poly.pdbx_seq_one_letter_code
_entity_poly.pdbx_strand_id
1 'polypeptide(L)'
;MKLIDKIAYISFWVTIIFDVFMFFGIPILFMNMPNFMDYVTYKNGLNPFNITYTILNYLVFFHWGYCIWFLLKYDRYSKSLIPLLFLSVIYSPFYFYQVKIKKRPLKNEINKPTESQSEDYSITYSEFIELTRANVINVLKLWASKTDQLELQKTIPRDEITRELFDYWCDYSMADSEVIRESFSSKEIDFLSEFDMQISNIENKYKGVFLDIEEFQKTPDWNSLNKLAKDTTNKITKEKTVATRRNRAPAERRL
;
A
#
# COMPACT_ATOMS: atom_id res chain seq x y z
N MET A 1 26.20 -23.81 4.06
CA MET A 1 26.10 -22.32 3.99
C MET A 1 25.76 -21.92 2.58
N LYS A 2 24.77 -21.05 2.40
CA LYS A 2 24.48 -20.43 1.10
C LYS A 2 25.68 -19.57 0.68
N LEU A 3 25.83 -19.29 -0.61
CA LEU A 3 26.93 -18.45 -1.14
C LEU A 3 27.00 -17.10 -0.41
N ILE A 4 25.83 -16.50 -0.16
CA ILE A 4 25.72 -15.23 0.57
C ILE A 4 26.26 -15.30 2.00
N ASP A 5 26.08 -16.43 2.69
CA ASP A 5 26.58 -16.60 4.05
C ASP A 5 28.11 -16.69 4.05
N LYS A 6 28.71 -17.32 3.02
CA LYS A 6 30.17 -17.43 2.88
C LYS A 6 30.79 -16.06 2.61
N ILE A 7 30.16 -15.27 1.74
CA ILE A 7 30.57 -13.88 1.46
C ILE A 7 30.50 -13.06 2.74
N ALA A 8 29.38 -13.11 3.47
CA ALA A 8 29.21 -12.36 4.71
C ALA A 8 30.24 -12.75 5.79
N TYR A 9 30.60 -14.04 5.89
CA TYR A 9 31.63 -14.51 6.81
C TYR A 9 33.03 -14.00 6.46
N ILE A 10 33.39 -13.99 5.17
CA ILE A 10 34.67 -13.45 4.72
C ILE A 10 34.72 -11.93 4.96
N SER A 11 33.66 -11.21 4.59
CA SER A 11 33.54 -9.77 4.84
C SER A 11 33.65 -9.42 6.32
N PHE A 12 33.09 -10.24 7.21
CA PHE A 12 33.21 -10.08 8.65
C PHE A 12 34.68 -10.11 9.11
N TRP A 13 35.44 -11.14 8.74
CA TRP A 13 36.84 -11.25 9.14
C TRP A 13 37.72 -10.16 8.52
N VAL A 14 37.48 -9.79 7.26
CA VAL A 14 38.17 -8.67 6.62
C VAL A 14 37.92 -7.37 7.40
N THR A 15 36.69 -7.14 7.84
CA THR A 15 36.34 -5.95 8.64
C THR A 15 37.05 -5.96 9.99
N ILE A 16 37.03 -7.09 10.72
CA ILE A 16 37.72 -7.22 12.02
C ILE A 16 39.23 -6.98 11.88
N ILE A 17 39.87 -7.58 10.88
CA ILE A 17 41.31 -7.40 10.64
C ILE A 17 41.62 -5.94 10.30
N PHE A 18 40.78 -5.33 9.45
CA PHE A 18 40.92 -3.92 9.07
C PHE A 18 40.79 -3.00 10.28
N ASP A 19 39.76 -3.19 11.11
CA ASP A 19 39.55 -2.38 12.32
C ASP A 19 40.72 -2.53 13.30
N VAL A 20 41.19 -3.76 13.55
CA VAL A 20 42.38 -3.99 14.40
C VAL A 20 43.62 -3.29 13.84
N PHE A 21 43.83 -3.35 12.53
CA PHE A 21 44.93 -2.65 11.88
C PHE A 21 44.78 -1.12 12.00
N MET A 22 43.57 -0.58 11.87
CA MET A 22 43.30 0.85 12.02
C MET A 22 43.55 1.34 13.45
N PHE A 23 43.09 0.60 14.45
CA PHE A 23 43.20 1.02 15.86
C PHE A 23 44.57 0.78 16.47
N PHE A 24 45.31 -0.24 16.02
CA PHE A 24 46.61 -0.60 16.60
C PHE A 24 47.75 -0.49 15.60
N GLY A 25 47.57 -1.00 14.38
CA GLY A 25 48.60 -1.02 13.36
C GLY A 25 49.04 0.38 12.93
N ILE A 26 48.08 1.26 12.61
CA ILE A 26 48.39 2.63 12.19
C ILE A 26 49.10 3.43 13.30
N PRO A 27 48.65 3.46 14.57
CA PRO A 27 49.39 4.12 15.64
C PRO A 27 50.81 3.58 15.84
N ILE A 28 50.99 2.26 15.76
CA ILE A 28 52.32 1.64 15.85
C ILE A 28 53.21 2.10 14.69
N LEU A 29 52.68 2.14 13.47
CA LEU A 29 53.40 2.66 12.30
C LEU A 29 53.79 4.13 12.50
N PHE A 30 52.89 4.95 13.06
CA PHE A 30 53.21 6.35 13.36
C PHE A 30 54.31 6.51 14.39
N MET A 31 54.31 5.71 15.46
CA MET A 31 55.35 5.78 16.49
C MET A 31 56.72 5.33 15.97
N ASN A 32 56.76 4.37 15.05
CA ASN A 32 58.01 3.76 14.57
C ASN A 32 58.53 4.35 13.25
N MET A 33 57.69 5.04 12.47
CA MET A 33 58.04 5.60 11.17
C MET A 33 57.55 7.06 11.07
N PRO A 34 58.36 8.05 11.51
CA PRO A 34 57.96 9.46 11.56
C PRO A 34 57.52 10.01 10.18
N ASN A 35 58.17 9.54 9.11
CA ASN A 35 57.88 9.96 7.73
C ASN A 35 56.68 9.22 7.10
N PHE A 36 56.02 8.32 7.84
CA PHE A 36 54.88 7.57 7.33
C PHE A 36 53.69 8.51 7.01
N MET A 37 53.48 9.55 7.83
CA MET A 37 52.46 10.57 7.54
C MET A 37 52.71 11.26 6.21
N ASP A 38 53.95 11.67 5.96
CA ASP A 38 54.32 12.34 4.70
C ASP A 38 54.12 11.38 3.51
N TYR A 39 54.45 10.10 3.67
CA TYR A 39 54.18 9.11 2.63
C TYR A 39 52.69 8.96 2.31
N VAL A 40 51.83 8.95 3.34
CA VAL A 40 50.37 8.81 3.20
C VAL A 40 49.71 10.08 2.67
N THR A 41 50.19 11.27 3.08
CA THR A 41 49.51 12.55 2.84
C THR A 41 50.09 13.37 1.68
N TYR A 42 51.39 13.25 1.37
CA TYR A 42 52.10 14.22 0.52
C TYR A 42 52.10 13.87 -0.98
N LYS A 43 51.81 12.62 -1.36
CA LYS A 43 51.78 12.21 -2.78
C LYS A 43 50.37 12.39 -3.37
N ASN A 44 50.18 13.44 -4.17
CA ASN A 44 48.98 13.75 -4.98
C ASN A 44 48.05 12.55 -5.25
N GLY A 45 47.08 12.32 -4.36
CA GLY A 45 45.87 11.50 -4.52
C GLY A 45 45.99 9.99 -4.80
N LEU A 46 47.08 9.49 -5.40
CA LEU A 46 47.16 8.16 -6.01
C LEU A 46 48.28 7.29 -5.43
N ASN A 47 48.55 7.40 -4.13
CA ASN A 47 49.40 6.42 -3.45
C ASN A 47 48.67 5.05 -3.43
N PRO A 48 49.32 3.93 -3.80
CA PRO A 48 48.75 2.58 -3.66
C PRO A 48 48.11 2.33 -2.28
N PHE A 49 48.68 2.87 -1.21
CA PHE A 49 48.10 2.81 0.13
C PHE A 49 46.69 3.44 0.19
N ASN A 50 46.52 4.65 -0.35
CA ASN A 50 45.24 5.35 -0.33
C ASN A 50 44.19 4.63 -1.20
N ILE A 51 44.61 4.05 -2.32
CA ILE A 51 43.73 3.25 -3.19
C ILE A 51 43.26 1.99 -2.46
N THR A 52 44.19 1.21 -1.89
CA THR A 52 43.87 0.00 -1.12
C THR A 52 43.00 0.32 0.09
N TYR A 53 43.34 1.37 0.82
CA TYR A 53 42.56 1.86 1.95
C TYR A 53 41.13 2.24 1.54
N THR A 54 40.96 2.95 0.43
CA THR A 54 39.66 3.35 -0.09
C THR A 54 38.80 2.14 -0.45
N ILE A 55 39.37 1.15 -1.16
CA ILE A 55 38.67 -0.09 -1.51
C ILE A 55 38.24 -0.86 -0.26
N LEU A 56 39.12 -0.99 0.73
CA LEU A 56 38.81 -1.66 1.99
C LEU A 56 37.72 -0.93 2.77
N ASN A 57 37.73 0.41 2.81
CA ASN A 57 36.67 1.20 3.43
C ASN A 57 35.31 0.97 2.78
N TYR A 58 35.24 0.90 1.44
CA TYR A 58 33.98 0.57 0.77
C TYR A 58 33.48 -0.81 1.16
N LEU A 59 34.35 -1.82 1.24
CA LEU A 59 33.96 -3.17 1.67
C LEU A 59 33.43 -3.19 3.10
N VAL A 60 34.11 -2.49 4.02
CA VAL A 60 33.66 -2.33 5.41
C VAL A 60 32.33 -1.59 5.48
N PHE A 61 32.16 -0.51 4.73
CA PHE A 61 30.94 0.27 4.68
C PHE A 61 29.74 -0.54 4.17
N PHE A 62 29.90 -1.28 3.07
CA PHE A 62 28.86 -2.16 2.55
C PHE A 62 28.52 -3.29 3.53
N HIS A 63 29.53 -3.87 4.19
CA HIS A 63 29.30 -4.88 5.21
C HIS A 63 28.52 -4.31 6.40
N TRP A 64 28.89 -3.12 6.87
CA TRP A 64 28.21 -2.41 7.95
C TRP A 64 26.75 -2.08 7.59
N GLY A 65 26.50 -1.56 6.40
CA GLY A 65 25.15 -1.29 5.89
C GLY A 65 24.30 -2.57 5.80
N TYR A 66 24.90 -3.68 5.35
CA TYR A 66 24.23 -4.98 5.34
C TYR A 66 23.89 -5.48 6.75
N CYS A 67 24.80 -5.32 7.72
CA CYS A 67 24.53 -5.69 9.11
C CYS A 67 23.40 -4.85 9.72
N ILE A 68 23.36 -3.53 9.46
CA ILE A 68 22.26 -2.66 9.88
C ILE A 68 20.94 -3.09 9.25
N TRP A 69 20.91 -3.30 7.94
CA TRP A 69 19.71 -3.77 7.26
C TRP A 69 19.22 -5.10 7.82
N PHE A 70 20.14 -6.04 8.07
CA PHE A 70 19.83 -7.34 8.66
C PHE A 70 19.17 -7.18 10.04
N LEU A 71 19.70 -6.30 10.87
CA LEU A 71 19.16 -6.02 12.20
C LEU A 71 17.79 -5.37 12.17
N LEU A 72 17.60 -4.35 11.34
CA LEU A 72 16.31 -3.67 11.18
C LEU A 72 15.22 -4.61 10.63
N LYS A 73 15.61 -5.61 9.82
CA LYS A 73 14.69 -6.58 9.23
C LYS A 73 14.31 -7.72 10.19
N TYR A 74 15.28 -8.25 10.95
CA TYR A 74 15.07 -9.48 11.72
C TYR A 74 15.02 -9.28 13.25
N ASP A 75 15.48 -8.14 13.76
CA ASP A 75 15.63 -7.88 15.20
C ASP A 75 15.26 -6.44 15.60
N ARG A 76 14.22 -5.91 14.95
CA ARG A 76 13.74 -4.51 15.08
C ARG A 76 13.42 -4.10 16.52
N TYR A 77 13.07 -5.05 17.39
CA TYR A 77 12.56 -4.81 18.74
C TYR A 77 13.48 -5.33 19.84
N SER A 78 14.77 -5.49 19.56
CA SER A 78 15.73 -5.89 20.59
C SER A 78 16.21 -4.69 21.40
N LYS A 79 16.36 -4.87 22.73
CA LYS A 79 17.02 -3.88 23.61
C LYS A 79 18.46 -3.59 23.18
N SER A 80 19.02 -4.44 22.33
CA SER A 80 20.35 -4.26 21.74
C SER A 80 20.42 -3.11 20.73
N LEU A 81 19.30 -2.63 20.15
CA LEU A 81 19.29 -1.61 19.09
C LEU A 81 19.96 -0.28 19.49
N ILE A 82 19.84 0.12 20.76
CA ILE A 82 20.42 1.37 21.29
C ILE A 82 21.95 1.26 21.43
N PRO A 83 22.52 0.23 22.10
CA PRO A 83 23.95 -0.06 22.01
C PRO A 83 24.45 -0.21 20.58
N LEU A 84 23.61 -0.73 19.68
CA LEU A 84 23.95 -1.00 18.30
C LEU A 84 24.08 0.26 17.45
N LEU A 85 23.34 1.33 17.74
CA LEU A 85 23.53 2.63 17.09
C LEU A 85 24.83 3.31 17.57
N PHE A 86 25.16 3.20 18.86
CA PHE A 86 26.35 3.84 19.45
C PHE A 86 27.66 3.05 19.27
N LEU A 87 27.60 1.71 19.20
CA LEU A 87 28.75 0.82 19.00
C LEU A 87 28.70 0.12 17.62
N SER A 88 27.98 0.72 16.67
CA SER A 88 27.60 0.10 15.38
C SER A 88 28.75 -0.49 14.59
N VAL A 89 29.93 0.13 14.65
CA VAL A 89 31.13 -0.28 13.90
C VAL A 89 31.60 -1.67 14.36
N ILE A 90 31.64 -1.93 15.66
CA ILE A 90 32.20 -3.18 16.22
C ILE A 90 31.10 -4.19 16.58
N TYR A 91 29.97 -3.70 17.09
CA TYR A 91 28.91 -4.57 17.62
C TYR A 91 28.08 -5.21 16.51
N SER A 92 27.79 -4.48 15.43
CA SER A 92 26.92 -4.95 14.34
C SER A 92 27.49 -6.18 13.61
N PRO A 93 28.79 -6.21 13.23
CA PRO A 93 29.42 -7.41 12.66
C PRO A 93 29.42 -8.59 13.64
N PHE A 94 29.76 -8.33 14.92
CA PHE A 94 29.83 -9.37 15.95
C PHE A 94 28.45 -9.99 16.24
N TYR A 95 27.40 -9.16 16.29
CA TYR A 95 26.03 -9.60 16.48
C TYR A 95 25.54 -10.45 15.30
N PHE A 96 25.79 -10.01 14.07
CA PHE A 96 25.49 -10.78 12.86
C PHE A 96 26.13 -12.17 12.90
N TYR A 97 27.42 -12.23 13.26
CA TYR A 97 28.14 -13.49 13.41
C TYR A 97 27.48 -14.41 14.45
N GLN A 98 27.09 -13.88 15.62
CA GLN A 98 26.43 -14.69 16.65
C GLN A 98 25.08 -15.25 16.21
N VAL A 99 24.26 -14.44 15.56
CA VAL A 99 22.89 -14.83 15.17
C VAL A 99 22.89 -15.76 13.97
N LYS A 100 23.62 -15.41 12.90
CA LYS A 100 23.57 -16.18 11.64
C LYS A 100 24.49 -17.38 11.61
N ILE A 101 25.70 -17.25 12.17
CA ILE A 101 26.74 -18.28 12.04
C ILE A 101 26.73 -19.21 13.26
N LYS A 102 26.69 -18.65 14.47
CA LYS A 102 26.56 -19.44 15.70
C LYS A 102 25.11 -19.83 16.05
N LYS A 103 24.14 -19.46 15.20
CA LYS A 103 22.70 -19.79 15.36
C LYS A 103 22.13 -19.44 16.74
N ARG A 104 22.60 -18.35 17.35
CA ARG A 104 22.03 -17.87 18.61
C ARG A 104 20.56 -17.49 18.38
N PRO A 105 19.61 -17.91 19.25
CA PRO A 105 18.23 -17.49 19.11
C PRO A 105 18.12 -15.96 19.24
N LEU A 106 17.28 -15.36 18.40
CA LEU A 106 17.00 -13.92 18.42
C LEU A 106 16.37 -13.53 19.76
N LYS A 107 16.94 -12.53 20.43
CA LYS A 107 16.48 -12.03 21.73
C LYS A 107 15.53 -10.85 21.51
N ASN A 108 14.32 -11.13 21.05
CA ASN A 108 13.22 -10.16 21.02
C ASN A 108 12.60 -10.08 22.43
N GLU A 109 13.34 -9.48 23.38
CA GLU A 109 12.97 -9.41 24.80
C GLU A 109 12.29 -8.10 25.23
N ILE A 110 12.19 -7.11 24.33
CA ILE A 110 11.24 -6.01 24.58
C ILE A 110 9.87 -6.61 24.33
N ASN A 111 8.92 -6.35 25.24
CA ASN A 111 7.51 -6.56 24.99
C ASN A 111 7.27 -6.12 23.54
N LYS A 112 7.13 -7.09 22.63
CA LYS A 112 6.40 -6.80 21.41
C LYS A 112 5.16 -6.12 21.94
N PRO A 113 4.76 -4.92 21.44
CA PRO A 113 3.37 -4.56 21.62
C PRO A 113 2.63 -5.85 21.29
N THR A 114 1.83 -6.36 22.25
CA THR A 114 0.93 -7.48 21.96
C THR A 114 0.46 -7.17 20.57
N GLU A 115 0.65 -8.10 19.63
CA GLU A 115 -0.02 -7.98 18.36
C GLU A 115 -1.50 -7.98 18.77
N SER A 116 -2.05 -6.83 19.19
CA SER A 116 -3.28 -6.33 18.65
C SER A 116 -3.01 -6.57 17.20
N GLN A 117 -3.65 -7.63 16.71
CA GLN A 117 -3.96 -7.80 15.32
C GLN A 117 -3.90 -6.38 14.76
N SER A 118 -2.87 -6.06 13.99
CA SER A 118 -3.02 -4.91 13.11
C SER A 118 -4.24 -5.36 12.35
N GLU A 119 -5.42 -4.86 12.75
CA GLU A 119 -6.67 -5.18 12.10
C GLU A 119 -6.31 -4.93 10.66
N ASP A 120 -6.29 -6.01 9.90
CA ASP A 120 -5.99 -5.92 8.51
C ASP A 120 -7.19 -5.18 7.95
N TYR A 121 -7.13 -3.85 8.00
CA TYR A 121 -8.10 -2.96 7.40
C TYR A 121 -7.98 -3.03 5.87
N SER A 122 -7.14 -3.92 5.32
CA SER A 122 -7.25 -4.26 3.91
C SER A 122 -8.58 -4.96 3.70
N ILE A 123 -9.47 -4.22 3.03
CA ILE A 123 -10.74 -4.72 2.55
C ILE A 123 -10.43 -5.95 1.70
N THR A 124 -10.97 -7.10 2.09
CA THR A 124 -10.83 -8.31 1.29
C THR A 124 -11.46 -8.08 -0.09
N TYR A 125 -10.98 -8.79 -1.11
CA TYR A 125 -11.54 -8.64 -2.45
C TYR A 125 -13.07 -8.86 -2.48
N SER A 126 -13.58 -9.84 -1.71
CA SER A 126 -15.02 -10.06 -1.55
C SER A 126 -15.75 -8.87 -0.91
N GLU A 127 -15.19 -8.26 0.13
CA GLU A 127 -15.78 -7.07 0.75
C GLU A 127 -15.77 -5.88 -0.22
N PHE A 128 -14.73 -5.76 -1.04
CA PHE A 128 -14.65 -4.72 -2.07
C PHE A 128 -15.76 -4.87 -3.13
N ILE A 129 -16.06 -6.10 -3.56
CA ILE A 129 -17.18 -6.41 -4.46
C ILE A 129 -18.52 -6.04 -3.79
N GLU A 130 -18.72 -6.41 -2.53
CA GLU A 130 -19.95 -6.07 -1.79
C GLU A 130 -20.13 -4.56 -1.62
N LEU A 131 -19.05 -3.84 -1.30
CA LEU A 131 -19.03 -2.38 -1.17
C LEU A 131 -19.33 -1.70 -2.50
N THR A 132 -18.72 -2.18 -3.60
CA THR A 132 -18.98 -1.64 -4.94
C THR A 132 -20.45 -1.79 -5.30
N ARG A 133 -21.03 -2.98 -5.08
CA ARG A 133 -22.46 -3.21 -5.29
C ARG A 133 -23.32 -2.28 -4.44
N ALA A 134 -23.00 -2.12 -3.16
CA ALA A 134 -23.74 -1.26 -2.25
C ALA A 134 -23.70 0.21 -2.70
N ASN A 135 -22.53 0.68 -3.13
CA ASN A 135 -22.33 2.06 -3.56
C ASN A 135 -23.14 2.39 -4.82
N VAL A 136 -23.08 1.54 -5.85
CA VAL A 136 -23.90 1.72 -7.07
C VAL A 136 -25.40 1.77 -6.73
N ILE A 137 -25.86 0.88 -5.85
CA ILE A 137 -27.26 0.88 -5.40
C ILE A 137 -27.59 2.16 -4.62
N ASN A 138 -26.67 2.67 -3.80
CA ASN A 138 -26.87 3.91 -3.04
C ASN A 138 -26.95 5.12 -3.97
N VAL A 139 -26.14 5.18 -5.02
CA VAL A 139 -26.24 6.23 -6.04
C VAL A 139 -27.58 6.16 -6.78
N LEU A 140 -28.07 4.97 -7.14
CA LEU A 140 -29.43 4.84 -7.71
C LEU A 140 -30.52 5.30 -6.74
N LYS A 141 -30.39 4.99 -5.44
CA LYS A 141 -31.34 5.46 -4.41
C LYS A 141 -31.31 6.98 -4.27
N LEU A 142 -30.12 7.59 -4.33
CA LEU A 142 -29.95 9.03 -4.35
C LEU A 142 -30.65 9.64 -5.57
N TRP A 143 -30.45 9.09 -6.77
CA TRP A 143 -31.18 9.50 -7.98
C TRP A 143 -32.70 9.31 -7.88
N ALA A 144 -33.15 8.29 -7.15
CA ALA A 144 -34.55 8.01 -6.88
C ALA A 144 -35.19 8.94 -5.83
N SER A 145 -34.40 9.64 -5.00
CA SER A 145 -34.92 10.45 -3.89
C SER A 145 -34.72 11.95 -4.11
N LYS A 146 -35.83 12.67 -4.32
CA LYS A 146 -35.84 14.13 -4.43
C LYS A 146 -35.30 14.81 -3.17
N THR A 147 -35.67 14.28 -2.00
CA THR A 147 -35.29 14.85 -0.70
C THR A 147 -33.80 14.68 -0.47
N ASP A 148 -33.26 13.49 -0.71
CA ASP A 148 -31.86 13.17 -0.39
C ASP A 148 -30.92 13.99 -1.30
N GLN A 149 -31.32 14.24 -2.55
CA GLN A 149 -30.60 15.15 -3.46
C GLN A 149 -30.53 16.58 -2.93
N LEU A 150 -31.62 17.07 -2.32
CA LEU A 150 -31.62 18.41 -1.71
C LEU A 150 -30.83 18.44 -0.41
N GLU A 151 -30.76 17.33 0.33
CA GLU A 151 -29.96 17.25 1.54
C GLU A 151 -28.46 17.38 1.28
N LEU A 152 -27.98 17.02 0.08
CA LEU A 152 -26.59 17.27 -0.33
C LEU A 152 -26.20 18.76 -0.26
N GLN A 153 -27.16 19.68 -0.32
CA GLN A 153 -26.92 21.12 -0.10
C GLN A 153 -26.30 21.44 1.28
N LYS A 154 -26.47 20.55 2.26
CA LYS A 154 -25.89 20.72 3.59
C LYS A 154 -24.38 20.49 3.59
N THR A 155 -23.87 19.73 2.61
CA THR A 155 -22.47 19.27 2.56
C THR A 155 -21.71 19.80 1.35
N ILE A 156 -22.41 20.16 0.28
CA ILE A 156 -21.84 20.58 -1.02
C ILE A 156 -22.42 21.95 -1.39
N PRO A 157 -21.61 22.87 -1.96
CA PRO A 157 -22.11 24.14 -2.48
C PRO A 157 -23.29 23.95 -3.43
N ARG A 158 -24.30 24.84 -3.31
CA ARG A 158 -25.60 24.67 -3.96
C ARG A 158 -25.53 24.56 -5.49
N ASP A 159 -24.64 25.33 -6.09
CA ASP A 159 -24.40 25.45 -7.53
C ASP A 159 -23.69 24.24 -8.15
N GLU A 160 -23.20 23.30 -7.33
CA GLU A 160 -22.45 22.13 -7.81
C GLU A 160 -23.21 20.81 -7.68
N ILE A 161 -24.38 20.79 -7.02
CA ILE A 161 -25.06 19.53 -6.67
C ILE A 161 -25.54 18.77 -7.89
N THR A 162 -26.13 19.45 -8.87
CA THR A 162 -26.58 18.77 -10.08
C THR A 162 -25.40 18.11 -10.76
N ARG A 163 -24.25 18.80 -10.87
CA ARG A 163 -23.01 18.25 -11.42
C ARG A 163 -22.54 17.03 -10.60
N GLU A 164 -22.46 17.17 -9.28
CA GLU A 164 -22.04 16.08 -8.39
C GLU A 164 -22.92 14.83 -8.55
N LEU A 165 -24.23 14.97 -8.77
CA LEU A 165 -25.11 13.83 -9.01
C LEU A 165 -24.75 13.06 -10.29
N PHE A 166 -24.34 13.77 -11.34
CA PHE A 166 -23.81 13.13 -12.56
C PHE A 166 -22.45 12.49 -12.28
N ASP A 167 -21.55 13.20 -11.61
CA ASP A 167 -20.21 12.71 -11.29
C ASP A 167 -20.25 11.42 -10.44
N TYR A 168 -21.13 11.34 -9.43
CA TYR A 168 -21.34 10.12 -8.65
C TYR A 168 -21.76 8.91 -9.49
N TRP A 169 -22.41 9.11 -10.63
CA TRP A 169 -22.68 8.01 -11.54
C TRP A 169 -21.48 7.72 -12.44
N CYS A 170 -20.84 8.75 -12.97
CA CYS A 170 -19.68 8.64 -13.87
C CYS A 170 -18.49 7.90 -13.24
N ASP A 171 -18.34 7.96 -11.91
CA ASP A 171 -17.36 7.16 -11.16
C ASP A 171 -17.52 5.64 -11.37
N TYR A 172 -18.72 5.20 -11.74
CA TYR A 172 -19.05 3.80 -12.05
C TYR A 172 -19.17 3.58 -13.56
N SER A 173 -18.07 3.76 -14.30
CA SER A 173 -18.03 3.42 -15.74
C SER A 173 -18.40 1.94 -15.96
N MET A 174 -19.60 1.70 -16.48
CA MET A 174 -20.20 0.37 -16.61
C MET A 174 -19.59 -0.46 -17.75
N ALA A 175 -19.00 0.18 -18.76
CA ALA A 175 -18.58 -0.48 -19.99
C ALA A 175 -17.42 -1.49 -19.78
N ASP A 176 -16.46 -1.15 -18.91
CA ASP A 176 -15.18 -1.88 -18.83
C ASP A 176 -14.75 -2.29 -17.41
N SER A 177 -15.56 -2.02 -16.38
CA SER A 177 -15.18 -2.38 -15.02
C SER A 177 -15.40 -3.87 -14.74
N GLU A 178 -14.32 -4.65 -14.67
CA GLU A 178 -14.30 -6.05 -14.20
C GLU A 178 -15.01 -6.18 -12.85
N VAL A 179 -14.78 -5.22 -11.95
CA VAL A 179 -15.38 -5.14 -10.62
C VAL A 179 -16.91 -5.06 -10.69
N ILE A 180 -17.48 -4.28 -11.63
CA ILE A 180 -18.93 -4.20 -11.83
C ILE A 180 -19.49 -5.53 -12.33
N ARG A 181 -18.79 -6.19 -13.27
CA ARG A 181 -19.20 -7.49 -13.81
C ARG A 181 -19.20 -8.60 -12.76
N GLU A 182 -18.35 -8.48 -11.75
CA GLU A 182 -18.33 -9.38 -10.61
C GLU A 182 -19.33 -9.00 -9.51
N SER A 183 -19.67 -7.72 -9.38
CA SER A 183 -20.63 -7.20 -8.39
C SER A 183 -22.09 -7.44 -8.74
N PHE A 184 -22.40 -7.62 -10.03
CA PHE A 184 -23.76 -7.72 -10.55
C PHE A 184 -23.92 -8.91 -11.51
N SER A 185 -25.10 -9.52 -11.48
CA SER A 185 -25.44 -10.53 -12.50
C SER A 185 -25.62 -9.87 -13.88
N SER A 186 -25.46 -10.63 -14.96
CA SER A 186 -25.63 -10.11 -16.33
C SER A 186 -26.95 -9.37 -16.54
N LYS A 187 -28.04 -9.88 -15.95
CA LYS A 187 -29.36 -9.26 -16.05
C LYS A 187 -29.47 -7.95 -15.25
N GLU A 188 -28.77 -7.85 -14.12
CA GLU A 188 -28.69 -6.60 -13.36
C GLU A 188 -27.86 -5.56 -14.11
N ILE A 189 -26.79 -6.00 -14.79
CA ILE A 189 -25.98 -5.14 -15.67
C ILE A 189 -26.83 -4.59 -16.80
N ASP A 190 -27.71 -5.39 -17.41
CA ASP A 190 -28.65 -4.89 -18.43
C ASP A 190 -29.55 -3.77 -17.89
N PHE A 191 -30.03 -3.89 -16.65
CA PHE A 191 -30.82 -2.84 -16.01
C PHE A 191 -30.02 -1.57 -15.70
N LEU A 192 -28.74 -1.72 -15.31
CA LEU A 192 -27.83 -0.60 -15.06
C LEU A 192 -27.47 0.11 -16.37
N SER A 193 -27.26 -0.64 -17.45
CA SER A 193 -26.96 -0.13 -18.79
C SER A 193 -28.09 0.74 -19.36
N GLU A 194 -29.35 0.38 -19.10
CA GLU A 194 -30.51 1.21 -19.46
C GLU A 194 -30.46 2.59 -18.78
N PHE A 195 -30.10 2.63 -17.50
CA PHE A 195 -29.94 3.88 -16.75
C PHE A 195 -28.72 4.68 -17.21
N ASP A 196 -27.58 4.01 -17.39
CA ASP A 196 -26.31 4.58 -17.86
C ASP A 196 -26.44 5.29 -19.22
N MET A 197 -27.15 4.67 -20.15
CA MET A 197 -27.43 5.27 -21.45
C MET A 197 -28.27 6.54 -21.31
N GLN A 198 -29.29 6.53 -20.44
CA GLN A 198 -30.19 7.66 -20.29
C GLN A 198 -29.51 8.84 -19.58
N ILE A 199 -28.72 8.59 -18.55
CA ILE A 199 -27.97 9.64 -17.85
C ILE A 199 -26.91 10.25 -18.78
N SER A 200 -26.17 9.44 -19.54
CA SER A 200 -25.21 9.90 -20.54
C SER A 200 -25.86 10.76 -21.62
N ASN A 201 -27.05 10.38 -22.11
CA ASN A 201 -27.79 11.17 -23.09
C ASN A 201 -28.18 12.55 -22.55
N ILE A 202 -28.61 12.60 -21.28
CA ILE A 202 -29.00 13.84 -20.62
C ILE A 202 -27.77 14.70 -20.33
N GLU A 203 -26.69 14.13 -19.83
CA GLU A 203 -25.42 14.85 -19.60
C GLU A 203 -24.93 15.53 -20.88
N ASN A 204 -24.91 14.78 -21.99
CA ASN A 204 -24.54 15.29 -23.31
C ASN A 204 -25.46 16.44 -23.79
N LYS A 205 -26.74 16.43 -23.41
CA LYS A 205 -27.70 17.51 -23.70
C LYS A 205 -27.34 18.80 -22.96
N TYR A 206 -26.88 18.71 -21.70
CA TYR A 206 -26.49 19.87 -20.88
C TYR A 206 -25.07 20.39 -21.17
N LYS A 207 -24.22 19.61 -21.86
CA LYS A 207 -22.86 20.02 -22.29
C LYS A 207 -22.01 20.60 -21.15
N GLY A 208 -22.13 20.03 -19.94
CA GLY A 208 -21.40 20.47 -18.74
C GLY A 208 -21.94 21.74 -18.06
N VAL A 209 -22.99 22.37 -18.62
CA VAL A 209 -23.69 23.50 -18.02
C VAL A 209 -24.95 22.98 -17.34
N PHE A 210 -24.85 22.74 -16.03
CA PHE A 210 -25.94 22.20 -15.24
C PHE A 210 -26.79 23.29 -14.62
N LEU A 211 -28.10 23.02 -14.50
CA LEU A 211 -29.04 23.87 -13.78
C LEU A 211 -28.84 23.70 -12.26
N ASP A 212 -29.26 24.70 -11.47
CA ASP A 212 -29.43 24.52 -10.03
C ASP A 212 -30.35 23.31 -9.75
N ILE A 213 -30.09 22.57 -8.68
CA ILE A 213 -30.83 21.33 -8.38
C ILE A 213 -32.34 21.55 -8.26
N GLU A 214 -32.80 22.69 -7.72
CA GLU A 214 -34.23 22.98 -7.60
C GLU A 214 -34.88 23.29 -8.95
N GLU A 215 -34.12 23.85 -9.89
CA GLU A 215 -34.55 24.07 -11.27
C GLU A 215 -34.52 22.76 -12.05
N PHE A 216 -33.45 21.98 -11.92
CA PHE A 216 -33.28 20.69 -12.57
C PHE A 216 -34.41 19.72 -12.18
N GLN A 217 -34.79 19.69 -10.90
CA GLN A 217 -35.89 18.85 -10.39
C GLN A 217 -37.28 19.20 -10.96
N LYS A 218 -37.43 20.34 -11.63
CA LYS A 218 -38.67 20.72 -12.33
C LYS A 218 -38.67 20.26 -13.79
N THR A 219 -37.54 19.76 -14.31
CA THR A 219 -37.39 19.39 -15.72
C THR A 219 -38.00 18.01 -16.02
N PRO A 220 -38.44 17.77 -17.27
CA PRO A 220 -38.81 16.42 -17.72
C PRO A 220 -37.65 15.42 -17.65
N ASP A 221 -36.41 15.90 -17.87
CA ASP A 221 -35.20 15.06 -17.84
C ASP A 221 -34.99 14.46 -16.44
N TRP A 222 -35.08 15.28 -15.38
CA TRP A 222 -35.00 14.78 -14.01
C TRP A 222 -36.12 13.80 -13.68
N ASN A 223 -37.36 14.09 -14.08
CA ASN A 223 -38.49 13.19 -13.85
C ASN A 223 -38.26 11.81 -14.51
N SER A 224 -37.69 11.82 -15.72
CA SER A 224 -37.32 10.59 -16.44
C SER A 224 -36.25 9.81 -15.68
N LEU A 225 -35.16 10.46 -15.27
CA LEU A 225 -34.07 9.82 -14.51
C LEU A 225 -34.53 9.31 -13.14
N ASN A 226 -35.28 10.12 -12.39
CA ASN A 226 -35.79 9.75 -11.08
C ASN A 226 -36.68 8.50 -11.15
N LYS A 227 -37.57 8.46 -12.14
CA LYS A 227 -38.42 7.30 -12.39
C LYS A 227 -37.60 6.08 -12.79
N LEU A 228 -36.65 6.24 -13.71
CA LEU A 228 -35.82 5.15 -14.18
C LEU A 228 -34.95 4.58 -13.05
N ALA A 229 -34.37 5.43 -12.20
CA ALA A 229 -33.61 5.01 -11.02
C ALA A 229 -34.45 4.18 -10.03
N LYS A 230 -35.70 4.60 -9.78
CA LYS A 230 -36.67 3.82 -8.97
C LYS A 230 -36.95 2.47 -9.60
N ASP A 231 -37.23 2.45 -10.90
CA ASP A 231 -37.57 1.23 -11.63
C ASP A 231 -36.37 0.26 -11.65
N THR A 232 -35.16 0.73 -11.94
CA THR A 232 -33.91 -0.05 -11.93
C THR A 232 -33.62 -0.62 -10.54
N THR A 233 -33.72 0.19 -9.48
CA THR A 233 -33.52 -0.29 -8.10
C THR A 233 -34.52 -1.40 -7.73
N ASN A 234 -35.77 -1.25 -8.15
CA ASN A 234 -36.82 -2.25 -7.94
C ASN A 234 -36.55 -3.54 -8.73
N LYS A 235 -36.13 -3.43 -9.99
CA LYS A 235 -35.76 -4.57 -10.85
C LYS A 235 -34.61 -5.38 -10.23
N ILE A 236 -33.54 -4.70 -9.80
CA ILE A 236 -32.37 -5.33 -9.14
C ILE A 236 -32.79 -6.04 -7.84
N THR A 237 -33.60 -5.39 -7.00
CA THR A 237 -34.07 -5.97 -5.73
C THR A 237 -34.91 -7.23 -5.95
N LYS A 238 -35.79 -7.21 -6.97
CA LYS A 238 -36.60 -8.36 -7.36
C LYS A 238 -35.71 -9.51 -7.85
N GLU A 239 -34.73 -9.25 -8.69
CA GLU A 239 -33.83 -10.27 -9.23
C GLU A 239 -33.03 -10.97 -8.10
N LYS A 240 -32.47 -10.21 -7.15
CA LYS A 240 -31.79 -10.76 -5.97
C LYS A 240 -32.70 -11.69 -5.14
N THR A 241 -33.97 -11.31 -5.00
CA THR A 241 -34.97 -12.12 -4.28
C THR A 241 -35.24 -13.44 -5.01
N VAL A 242 -35.35 -13.40 -6.34
CA VAL A 242 -35.56 -14.60 -7.18
C VAL A 242 -34.35 -15.52 -7.13
N ALA A 243 -33.13 -14.99 -7.23
CA ALA A 243 -31.89 -15.77 -7.13
C ALA A 243 -31.77 -16.48 -5.76
N THR A 244 -32.07 -15.76 -4.68
CA THR A 244 -32.05 -16.31 -3.32
C THR A 244 -33.05 -17.47 -3.15
N ARG A 245 -34.24 -17.36 -3.76
CA ARG A 245 -35.26 -18.43 -3.73
C ARG A 245 -34.85 -19.65 -4.55
N ARG A 246 -34.22 -19.48 -5.71
CA ARG A 246 -33.72 -20.58 -6.55
C ARG A 246 -32.62 -21.37 -5.85
N ASN A 247 -31.69 -20.70 -5.17
CA ASN A 247 -30.59 -21.36 -4.49
C ASN A 247 -31.01 -22.12 -3.21
N ARG A 248 -32.21 -21.87 -2.68
CA ARG A 248 -32.76 -22.58 -1.51
C ARG A 248 -33.60 -23.83 -1.88
N ALA A 249 -33.85 -24.09 -3.15
CA ALA A 249 -34.58 -25.28 -3.61
C ALA A 249 -33.63 -26.17 -4.42
N PRO A 250 -32.89 -27.12 -3.78
CA PRO A 250 -33.50 -28.43 -3.47
C PRO A 250 -32.82 -29.17 -2.28
N ALA A 251 -33.42 -29.14 -1.08
CA ALA A 251 -33.14 -30.13 -0.03
C ALA A 251 -34.38 -30.96 0.36
N GLU A 252 -35.58 -30.51 0.02
CA GLU A 252 -36.85 -31.13 0.48
C GLU A 252 -37.52 -32.05 -0.56
N ARG A 253 -36.86 -32.40 -1.67
CA ARG A 253 -37.37 -33.42 -2.63
C ARG A 253 -36.60 -34.75 -2.58
N ARG A 254 -35.92 -35.01 -1.47
CA ARG A 254 -35.28 -36.30 -1.17
C ARG A 254 -35.61 -36.75 0.26
N LEU A 255 -36.90 -36.88 0.55
CA LEU A 255 -37.43 -37.75 1.61
C LEU A 255 -38.67 -38.44 1.07
#